data_AF-A0A378VW03-F1
#
_entry.id   AF-A0A378VW03-F1
#
_cell.length_a   1.000
_cell.length_b   1.000
_cell.length_c   1.000
_cell.angle_alpha   90.00
_cell.angle_beta   90.00
_cell.angle_gamma   90.00
#
_symmetry.space_group_name_H-M   'P 1'
#
loop_
_entity.id
_entity.type
_entity.pdbx_description
1 polymer ?
#
loop_
_entity_poly.entity_id
_entity_poly.type
_entity_poly.pdbx_seq_one_letter_code
_entity_poly.pdbx_strand_id
1 'polypeptide(L)'
;MNDARFGVAKTAQPQTVVIDYSSPNLAKEMHVGHLRSSIIGDSISRVLEFTGNTVIRQNHVGDWGTQFGMLVAYLVEQQKDNAAFELADLEQFYRAAKVRFDEDPAFADTAREYVVKLQGGDETVLALWKQFVDISLSHAQAVYDTLGLKLRPEDVAGESKYNDDLQPVADDLVQKGLAVEDDGAKVVFLDEFKTKRANPPHLSCKNKAAASFMLPPIWRACATA
;
A
#
# COMPACT_ATOMS: atom_id res chain seq x y z
N MET A 1 35.99 -18.07 -22.36
CA MET A 1 34.85 -17.15 -22.26
C MET A 1 34.33 -17.19 -20.83
N ASN A 2 35.08 -16.64 -19.86
CA ASN A 2 34.77 -16.77 -18.42
C ASN A 2 34.37 -15.43 -17.76
N ASP A 3 34.09 -14.40 -18.55
CA ASP A 3 33.56 -13.15 -17.98
C ASP A 3 32.05 -13.29 -17.78
N ALA A 4 31.63 -13.38 -16.51
CA ALA A 4 30.23 -13.45 -16.10
C ALA A 4 29.39 -12.24 -16.56
N ARG A 5 30.04 -11.14 -16.97
CA ARG A 5 29.40 -9.92 -17.47
C ARG A 5 29.49 -9.75 -18.98
N PHE A 6 30.12 -10.67 -19.70
CA PHE A 6 30.28 -10.61 -21.16
C PHE A 6 30.75 -9.24 -21.68
N GLY A 7 31.69 -8.57 -20.99
CA GLY A 7 32.22 -7.28 -21.39
C GLY A 7 31.35 -6.06 -21.06
N VAL A 8 30.22 -6.23 -20.36
CA VAL A 8 29.39 -5.09 -19.92
C VAL A 8 30.07 -4.37 -18.76
N ALA A 9 30.62 -3.19 -19.05
CA ALA A 9 31.20 -2.30 -18.05
C ALA A 9 30.14 -1.87 -17.02
N LYS A 10 30.58 -1.64 -15.78
CA LYS A 10 29.75 -0.97 -14.78
C LYS A 10 29.70 0.52 -15.07
N THR A 11 28.63 1.19 -14.63
CA THR A 11 28.55 2.65 -14.68
C THR A 11 29.73 3.28 -13.93
N ALA A 12 30.30 4.34 -14.51
CA ALA A 12 31.35 5.12 -13.85
C ALA A 12 30.83 5.91 -12.64
N GLN A 13 29.52 6.12 -12.56
CA GLN A 13 28.84 6.84 -11.49
C GLN A 13 27.68 5.99 -10.96
N PRO A 14 27.93 5.09 -9.99
CA PRO A 14 26.89 4.31 -9.35
C PRO A 14 25.88 5.22 -8.62
N GLN A 15 24.59 4.96 -8.84
CA GLN A 15 23.51 5.62 -8.12
C GLN A 15 22.80 4.66 -7.18
N THR A 16 22.17 5.21 -6.14
CA THR A 16 21.18 4.48 -5.34
C THR A 16 19.82 4.70 -5.99
N VAL A 17 19.17 3.63 -6.45
CA VAL A 17 17.88 3.68 -7.14
C VAL A 17 16.83 2.92 -6.35
N VAL A 18 15.79 3.62 -5.91
CA VAL A 18 14.62 3.00 -5.28
C VAL A 18 13.57 2.68 -6.35
N ILE A 19 13.26 1.40 -6.55
CA ILE A 19 12.26 0.96 -7.52
C ILE A 19 11.00 0.45 -6.81
N ASP A 20 9.87 1.11 -7.09
CA ASP A 20 8.55 0.65 -6.66
C ASP A 20 7.98 -0.30 -7.72
N TYR A 21 7.59 -1.51 -7.32
CA TYR A 21 6.90 -2.39 -8.24
C TYR A 21 6.12 -3.50 -7.52
N SER A 22 5.25 -4.16 -8.28
CA SER A 22 4.21 -5.08 -7.80
C SER A 22 3.09 -4.37 -7.03
N SER A 23 3.36 -3.94 -5.81
CA SER A 23 2.50 -3.09 -4.96
C SER A 23 1.02 -3.49 -4.96
N PRO A 24 0.68 -4.78 -4.68
CA PRO A 24 -0.70 -5.23 -4.64
C PRO A 24 -1.46 -4.67 -3.43
N ASN A 25 -2.79 -4.53 -3.59
CA ASN A 25 -3.68 -4.27 -2.46
C ASN A 25 -3.99 -5.59 -1.74
N LEU A 26 -3.55 -5.73 -0.49
CA LEU A 26 -3.63 -6.99 0.27
C LEU A 26 -5.05 -7.36 0.72
N ALA A 27 -6.00 -6.43 0.62
CA ALA A 27 -7.41 -6.73 0.88
C ALA A 27 -8.04 -7.62 -0.20
N LYS A 28 -7.37 -7.83 -1.34
CA LYS A 28 -7.83 -8.67 -2.44
C LYS A 28 -6.69 -9.54 -2.95
N GLU A 29 -7.03 -10.62 -3.64
CA GLU A 29 -6.01 -11.41 -4.31
C GLU A 29 -5.30 -10.63 -5.43
N MET A 30 -4.05 -11.00 -5.65
CA MET A 30 -3.24 -10.43 -6.71
C MET A 30 -3.77 -10.86 -8.09
N HIS A 31 -4.36 -9.93 -8.83
CA HIS A 31 -4.82 -10.16 -10.20
C HIS A 31 -3.77 -9.78 -11.28
N VAL A 32 -4.07 -10.08 -12.55
CA VAL A 32 -3.22 -9.82 -13.74
C VAL A 32 -2.70 -8.38 -13.87
N GLY A 33 -3.37 -7.41 -13.23
CA GLY A 33 -2.94 -6.01 -13.22
C GLY A 33 -1.59 -5.84 -12.53
N HIS A 34 -1.34 -6.59 -11.45
CA HIS A 34 -0.10 -6.55 -10.70
C HIS A 34 1.03 -7.34 -11.37
N LEU A 35 0.71 -8.33 -12.22
CA LEU A 35 1.72 -9.10 -12.96
C LEU A 35 2.57 -8.21 -13.87
N ARG A 36 1.95 -7.23 -14.53
CA ARG A 36 2.66 -6.27 -15.40
C ARG A 36 3.71 -5.48 -14.63
N SER A 37 3.30 -4.86 -13.52
CA SER A 37 4.20 -4.11 -12.64
C SER A 37 5.32 -5.00 -12.10
N SER A 38 4.95 -6.20 -11.63
CA SER A 38 5.87 -7.19 -11.07
C SER A 38 7.00 -7.55 -12.05
N ILE A 39 6.65 -7.94 -13.28
CA ILE A 39 7.63 -8.40 -14.28
C ILE A 39 8.48 -7.24 -14.80
N ILE A 40 7.86 -6.09 -15.12
CA ILE A 40 8.56 -4.93 -15.68
C ILE A 40 9.53 -4.36 -14.64
N GLY A 41 9.06 -4.15 -13.41
CA GLY A 41 9.87 -3.64 -12.32
C GLY A 41 11.04 -4.57 -12.00
N ASP A 42 10.80 -5.89 -11.96
CA ASP A 42 11.86 -6.86 -11.71
C ASP A 42 12.93 -6.84 -12.80
N SER A 43 12.52 -6.79 -14.07
CA SER A 43 13.43 -6.68 -15.21
C SER A 43 14.30 -5.41 -15.13
N ILE A 44 13.69 -4.26 -14.86
CA ILE A 44 14.41 -2.99 -14.69
C ILE A 44 15.38 -3.06 -13.50
N SER A 45 14.95 -3.63 -12.38
CA SER A 45 15.79 -3.77 -11.17
C SER A 45 17.06 -4.58 -11.47
N ARG A 46 16.93 -5.68 -12.23
CA ARG A 46 18.06 -6.53 -12.63
C ARG A 46 19.01 -5.81 -13.56
N VAL A 47 18.49 -5.04 -14.52
CA VAL A 47 19.33 -4.24 -15.44
C VAL A 47 20.10 -3.18 -14.66
N LEU A 48 19.46 -2.48 -13.73
CA LEU A 48 20.10 -1.47 -12.88
C LEU A 48 21.20 -2.07 -12.00
N GLU A 49 20.95 -3.20 -11.35
CA GLU A 49 21.98 -3.92 -10.56
C GLU A 49 23.11 -4.41 -11.45
N PHE A 50 22.77 -5.00 -12.60
CA PHE A 50 23.76 -5.52 -13.54
C PHE A 50 24.66 -4.40 -14.08
N THR A 51 24.11 -3.21 -14.35
CA THR A 51 24.88 -2.02 -14.75
C THR A 51 25.68 -1.39 -13.62
N GLY A 52 25.53 -1.83 -12.37
CA GLY A 52 26.38 -1.45 -11.23
C GLY A 52 25.76 -0.43 -10.28
N ASN A 53 24.46 -0.17 -10.35
CA ASN A 53 23.76 0.67 -9.39
C ASN A 53 23.40 -0.11 -8.12
N THR A 54 23.23 0.61 -7.00
CA THR A 54 22.65 0.07 -5.77
C THR A 54 21.14 0.15 -5.90
N VAL A 55 20.45 -0.99 -5.96
CA VAL A 55 18.99 -1.02 -6.14
C VAL A 55 18.31 -1.36 -4.83
N ILE A 56 17.39 -0.50 -4.41
CA ILE A 56 16.49 -0.70 -3.28
C ILE A 56 15.12 -1.02 -3.85
N ARG A 57 14.67 -2.26 -3.68
CA ARG A 57 13.33 -2.67 -4.08
C ARG A 57 12.34 -2.26 -3.01
N GLN A 58 11.17 -1.79 -3.42
CA GLN A 58 10.07 -1.47 -2.52
C GLN A 58 8.79 -2.07 -3.08
N ASN A 59 8.16 -2.94 -2.28
CA ASN A 59 6.83 -3.46 -2.52
C ASN A 59 5.84 -2.62 -1.69
N HIS A 60 5.25 -1.61 -2.31
CA HIS A 60 4.36 -0.66 -1.64
C HIS A 60 2.94 -1.20 -1.56
N VAL A 61 2.77 -2.23 -0.74
CA VAL A 61 1.51 -2.95 -0.62
C VAL A 61 0.41 -2.06 -0.03
N GLY A 62 -0.80 -2.19 -0.57
CA GLY A 62 -2.00 -1.59 -0.01
C GLY A 62 -2.48 -2.40 1.19
N ASP A 63 -1.88 -2.17 2.35
CA ASP A 63 -2.14 -2.86 3.61
C ASP A 63 -2.96 -2.02 4.61
N TRP A 64 -3.39 -0.83 4.22
CA TRP A 64 -4.17 0.06 5.06
C TRP A 64 -5.44 0.56 4.35
N GLY A 65 -6.49 0.84 5.11
CA GLY A 65 -7.74 1.41 4.57
C GLY A 65 -9.02 0.84 5.18
N THR A 66 -10.15 1.45 4.80
CA THR A 66 -11.47 1.13 5.35
C THR A 66 -11.93 -0.31 5.06
N GLN A 67 -11.42 -0.89 3.98
CA GLN A 67 -11.66 -2.27 3.59
C GLN A 67 -11.17 -3.28 4.65
N PHE A 68 -10.15 -2.95 5.44
CA PHE A 68 -9.70 -3.84 6.52
C PHE A 68 -10.69 -3.91 7.69
N GLY A 69 -11.53 -2.89 7.89
CA GLY A 69 -12.55 -2.91 8.94
C GLY A 69 -13.57 -4.03 8.75
N MET A 70 -14.08 -4.21 7.52
CA MET A 70 -15.01 -5.32 7.24
C MET A 70 -14.32 -6.69 7.30
N LEU A 71 -13.05 -6.77 6.90
CA LEU A 71 -12.28 -8.02 6.93
C LEU A 71 -12.00 -8.48 8.36
N VAL A 72 -11.61 -7.56 9.24
CA VAL A 72 -11.44 -7.85 10.66
C VAL A 72 -12.77 -8.21 11.32
N ALA A 73 -13.84 -7.45 11.04
CA ALA A 73 -15.17 -7.76 11.56
C ALA A 73 -15.62 -9.17 11.19
N TYR A 74 -15.45 -9.53 9.92
CA TYR A 74 -15.80 -10.86 9.41
C TYR A 74 -14.91 -11.95 10.01
N LEU A 75 -13.60 -11.71 10.18
CA LEU A 75 -12.68 -12.66 10.81
C LEU A 75 -13.10 -12.99 12.24
N VAL A 76 -13.51 -11.97 13.00
CA VAL A 76 -13.99 -12.14 14.38
C VAL A 76 -15.29 -12.93 14.44
N GLU A 77 -16.22 -12.75 13.50
CA GLU A 77 -17.42 -13.58 13.41
C GLU A 77 -17.04 -15.05 13.13
N GLN A 78 -16.19 -15.30 12.14
CA GLN A 78 -15.80 -16.66 11.76
C GLN A 78 -15.01 -17.40 12.86
N GLN A 79 -14.14 -16.70 13.59
CA GLN A 79 -13.36 -17.29 14.68
C GLN A 79 -14.21 -17.65 15.91
N LYS A 80 -15.33 -16.96 16.13
CA LYS A 80 -16.29 -17.33 17.19
C LYS A 80 -16.96 -18.67 16.90
N ASP A 81 -17.28 -18.92 15.63
CA ASP A 81 -17.94 -20.14 15.20
C ASP A 81 -16.95 -21.30 15.01
N ASN A 82 -15.69 -21.00 14.66
CA ASN A 82 -14.63 -21.99 14.51
C ASN A 82 -13.26 -21.44 14.94
N ALA A 83 -12.79 -21.85 16.12
CA ALA A 83 -11.49 -21.43 16.65
C ALA A 83 -10.28 -21.91 15.82
N ALA A 84 -10.47 -22.89 14.93
CA ALA A 84 -9.44 -23.39 14.00
C ALA A 84 -9.64 -22.86 12.57
N PHE A 85 -10.34 -21.74 12.39
CA PHE A 85 -10.58 -21.15 11.08
C PHE A 85 -9.26 -20.73 10.41
N GLU A 86 -8.90 -21.38 9.31
CA GLU A 86 -7.79 -20.98 8.44
C GLU A 86 -8.30 -20.15 7.25
N LEU A 87 -7.65 -19.02 7.02
CA LEU A 87 -7.86 -18.15 5.86
C LEU A 87 -7.22 -18.79 4.62
N ALA A 88 -7.84 -19.84 4.09
CA ALA A 88 -7.35 -20.57 2.92
C ALA A 88 -7.67 -19.87 1.59
N ASP A 89 -8.82 -19.20 1.49
CA ASP A 89 -9.30 -18.52 0.29
C ASP A 89 -9.62 -17.05 0.61
N LEU A 90 -8.67 -16.15 0.29
CA LEU A 90 -8.81 -14.72 0.53
C LEU A 90 -9.87 -14.08 -0.38
N GLU A 91 -10.06 -14.61 -1.59
CA GLU A 91 -11.04 -14.09 -2.52
C GLU A 91 -12.46 -14.38 -2.02
N GLN A 92 -12.73 -15.63 -1.61
CA GLN A 92 -14.01 -16.01 -1.03
C GLN A 92 -14.26 -15.25 0.27
N PHE A 93 -13.25 -15.12 1.14
CA PHE A 93 -13.35 -14.38 2.39
C PHE A 93 -13.73 -12.92 2.16
N TYR A 94 -13.04 -12.23 1.23
CA TYR A 94 -13.36 -10.84 0.88
C TYR A 94 -14.77 -10.71 0.31
N ARG A 95 -15.18 -11.60 -0.59
CA ARG A 95 -16.52 -11.58 -1.18
C ARG A 95 -17.60 -11.78 -0.11
N ALA A 96 -17.41 -12.73 0.80
CA ALA A 96 -18.34 -12.99 1.88
C ALA A 96 -18.44 -11.80 2.86
N ALA A 97 -17.31 -11.22 3.27
CA ALA A 97 -17.27 -10.01 4.09
C ALA A 97 -17.98 -8.84 3.39
N LYS A 98 -17.80 -8.69 2.07
CA LYS A 98 -18.45 -7.64 1.29
C LYS A 98 -19.97 -7.82 1.19
N VAL A 99 -20.44 -9.05 0.98
CA VAL A 99 -21.89 -9.36 0.98
C VAL A 99 -22.49 -9.02 2.35
N ARG A 100 -21.85 -9.44 3.45
CA ARG A 100 -22.29 -9.09 4.82
C ARG A 100 -22.34 -7.57 5.03
N PHE A 101 -21.33 -6.85 4.55
CA PHE A 101 -21.28 -5.38 4.64
C PHE A 101 -22.41 -4.69 3.86
N ASP A 102 -22.82 -5.23 2.71
CA ASP A 102 -23.86 -4.62 1.88
C ASP A 102 -25.29 -5.01 2.33
N GLU A 103 -25.47 -6.21 2.89
CA GLU A 103 -26.79 -6.75 3.27
C GLU A 103 -27.18 -6.50 4.73
N ASP A 104 -26.21 -6.33 5.64
CA ASP A 104 -26.46 -6.19 7.08
C ASP A 104 -25.95 -4.83 7.60
N PRO A 105 -26.85 -3.86 7.84
CA PRO A 105 -26.49 -2.56 8.37
C PRO A 105 -25.75 -2.61 9.71
N ALA A 106 -26.08 -3.56 10.59
CA ALA A 106 -25.43 -3.69 11.90
C ALA A 106 -23.99 -4.20 11.75
N PHE A 107 -23.76 -5.12 10.79
CA PHE A 107 -22.40 -5.53 10.42
C PHE A 107 -21.63 -4.37 9.80
N ALA A 108 -22.25 -3.56 8.94
CA ALA A 108 -21.61 -2.40 8.34
C ALA A 108 -21.17 -1.36 9.39
N ASP A 109 -22.00 -1.10 10.41
CA ASP A 109 -21.64 -0.23 11.54
C ASP A 109 -20.49 -0.82 12.35
N THR A 110 -20.54 -2.12 12.65
CA THR A 110 -19.45 -2.84 13.32
C THR A 110 -18.14 -2.74 12.53
N ALA A 111 -18.17 -2.92 11.22
CA ALA A 111 -17.01 -2.79 10.35
C ALA A 111 -16.42 -1.37 10.39
N ARG A 112 -17.26 -0.32 10.42
CA ARG A 112 -16.80 1.07 10.60
C ARG A 112 -16.16 1.28 11.96
N GLU A 113 -16.70 0.70 13.04
CA GLU A 113 -16.08 0.75 14.36
C GLU A 113 -14.70 0.09 14.37
N TYR A 114 -14.53 -1.05 13.68
CA TYR A 114 -13.21 -1.68 13.54
C TYR A 114 -12.20 -0.81 12.79
N VAL A 115 -12.63 -0.02 11.79
CA VAL A 115 -11.75 0.97 11.15
C VAL A 115 -11.26 1.99 12.18
N VAL A 116 -12.18 2.51 13.01
CA VAL A 116 -11.83 3.49 14.05
C VAL A 116 -10.85 2.88 15.06
N LYS A 117 -11.09 1.64 15.50
CA LYS A 117 -10.19 0.93 16.42
C LYS A 117 -8.81 0.68 15.80
N LEU A 118 -8.77 0.27 14.53
CA LEU A 118 -7.53 0.03 13.79
C LEU A 118 -6.70 1.32 13.68
N GLN A 119 -7.34 2.43 13.32
CA GLN A 119 -6.69 3.75 13.24
C GLN A 119 -6.35 4.34 14.61
N GLY A 120 -7.10 3.97 15.65
CA GLY A 120 -6.84 4.35 17.04
C GLY A 120 -5.72 3.54 17.70
N GLY A 121 -5.16 2.54 17.02
CA GLY A 121 -4.06 1.73 17.53
C GLY A 121 -4.48 0.66 18.55
N ASP A 122 -5.72 0.16 18.48
CA ASP A 122 -6.17 -0.94 19.34
C ASP A 122 -5.33 -2.21 19.08
N GLU A 123 -4.60 -2.68 20.10
CA GLU A 123 -3.64 -3.79 19.97
C GLU A 123 -4.30 -5.09 19.50
N THR A 124 -5.55 -5.35 19.90
CA THR A 124 -6.27 -6.57 19.54
C THR A 124 -6.65 -6.54 18.06
N VAL A 125 -7.17 -5.39 17.60
CA VAL A 125 -7.55 -5.18 16.20
C VAL A 125 -6.32 -5.15 15.30
N LEU A 126 -5.21 -4.53 15.74
CA LEU A 126 -3.94 -4.54 15.01
C LEU A 126 -3.36 -5.96 14.88
N ALA A 127 -3.48 -6.80 15.91
CA ALA A 127 -3.02 -8.19 15.82
C ALA A 127 -3.81 -8.99 14.77
N LEU A 128 -5.13 -8.78 14.69
CA LEU A 128 -5.98 -9.42 13.67
C LEU A 128 -5.68 -8.91 12.26
N TRP A 129 -5.51 -7.59 12.12
CA TRP A 129 -5.08 -6.98 10.87
C TRP A 129 -3.74 -7.55 10.40
N LYS A 130 -2.75 -7.65 11.29
CA LYS A 130 -1.43 -8.20 10.97
C LYS A 130 -1.51 -9.65 10.50
N GLN A 131 -2.33 -10.49 11.16
CA GLN A 131 -2.54 -11.87 10.71
C GLN A 131 -3.06 -11.93 9.27
N PHE A 132 -4.05 -11.09 8.95
CA PHE A 132 -4.59 -11.01 7.59
C PHE A 132 -3.52 -10.53 6.58
N VAL A 133 -2.77 -9.48 6.92
CA VAL A 133 -1.68 -8.96 6.08
C VAL A 133 -0.60 -10.02 5.83
N ASP A 134 -0.17 -10.75 6.86
CA ASP A 134 0.85 -11.78 6.76
C ASP A 134 0.41 -12.92 5.81
N ILE A 135 -0.86 -13.34 5.89
CA ILE A 135 -1.44 -14.36 5.01
C ILE A 135 -1.48 -13.86 3.56
N SER A 136 -2.00 -12.65 3.33
CA SER A 136 -2.02 -12.05 1.99
C SER A 136 -0.62 -11.89 1.39
N LEU A 137 0.37 -11.51 2.19
CA LEU A 137 1.77 -11.43 1.75
C LEU A 137 2.34 -12.81 1.40
N SER A 138 2.01 -13.86 2.15
CA SER A 138 2.45 -15.23 1.84
C SER A 138 1.92 -15.72 0.49
N HIS A 139 0.66 -15.42 0.16
CA HIS A 139 0.06 -15.75 -1.13
C HIS A 139 0.73 -14.97 -2.27
N ALA A 140 1.00 -13.68 -2.07
CA ALA A 140 1.73 -12.86 -3.04
C ALA A 140 3.16 -13.40 -3.26
N GLN A 141 3.86 -13.79 -2.18
CA GLN A 141 5.20 -14.34 -2.24
C GLN A 141 5.25 -15.66 -3.02
N ALA A 142 4.28 -16.56 -2.84
CA ALA A 142 4.21 -17.80 -3.62
C ALA A 142 4.15 -17.54 -5.14
N VAL A 143 3.45 -16.47 -5.56
CA VAL A 143 3.43 -16.06 -6.97
C VAL A 143 4.76 -15.44 -7.38
N TYR A 144 5.38 -14.60 -6.54
CA TYR A 144 6.70 -14.03 -6.83
C TYR A 144 7.77 -15.10 -7.00
N ASP A 145 7.73 -16.15 -6.17
CA ASP A 145 8.64 -17.30 -6.24
C ASP A 145 8.42 -18.09 -7.53
N THR A 146 7.15 -18.32 -7.90
CA THR A 146 6.79 -18.99 -9.16
C THR A 146 7.27 -18.21 -10.38
N LEU A 147 7.20 -16.88 -10.34
CA LEU A 147 7.70 -15.99 -11.40
C LEU A 147 9.22 -15.81 -11.35
N GLY A 148 9.89 -16.27 -10.30
CA GLY A 148 11.33 -16.14 -10.09
C GLY A 148 11.80 -14.69 -9.91
N LEU A 149 10.96 -13.83 -9.32
CA LEU A 149 11.28 -12.41 -9.07
C LEU A 149 12.36 -12.25 -7.99
N LYS A 150 13.01 -11.08 -7.94
CA LYS A 150 13.98 -10.70 -6.90
C LYS A 150 13.34 -10.02 -5.69
N LEU A 151 12.03 -9.84 -5.70
CA LEU A 151 11.28 -9.22 -4.62
C LEU A 151 11.20 -10.15 -3.42
N ARG A 152 11.55 -9.66 -2.23
CA ARG A 152 11.61 -10.43 -0.99
C ARG A 152 10.69 -9.83 0.08
N PRO A 153 10.36 -10.58 1.15
CA PRO A 153 9.60 -10.05 2.29
C PRO A 153 10.22 -8.79 2.91
N GLU A 154 11.55 -8.70 2.95
CA GLU A 154 12.26 -7.52 3.47
C GLU A 154 12.06 -6.25 2.63
N ASP A 155 11.66 -6.39 1.37
CA ASP A 155 11.42 -5.27 0.46
C ASP A 155 10.01 -4.68 0.63
N VAL A 156 9.17 -5.25 1.51
CA VAL A 156 7.80 -4.77 1.78
C VAL A 156 7.82 -3.46 2.58
N ALA A 157 7.12 -2.47 2.05
CA ALA A 157 6.92 -1.17 2.68
C ALA A 157 5.51 -0.67 2.40
N GLY A 158 4.53 -1.25 3.10
CA GLY A 158 3.12 -0.94 2.92
C GLY A 158 2.74 0.50 3.27
N GLU A 159 1.54 0.90 2.86
CA GLU A 159 0.95 2.20 3.19
C GLU A 159 0.93 2.46 4.71
N SER A 160 0.66 1.43 5.51
CA SER A 160 0.58 1.51 6.97
C SER A 160 1.87 2.00 7.63
N LYS A 161 3.03 1.77 7.00
CA LYS A 161 4.36 2.15 7.50
C LYS A 161 4.48 3.67 7.72
N TYR A 162 3.73 4.47 6.97
CA TYR A 162 3.85 5.91 6.92
C TYR A 162 2.74 6.64 7.70
N ASN A 163 1.90 5.93 8.45
CA ASN A 163 0.76 6.51 9.15
C ASN A 163 1.15 7.63 10.12
N ASP A 164 2.25 7.46 10.86
CA ASP A 164 2.73 8.44 11.83
C ASP A 164 3.27 9.71 11.17
N ASP A 165 3.66 9.63 9.89
CA ASP A 165 4.22 10.75 9.12
C ASP A 165 3.14 11.63 8.47
N LEU A 166 1.90 11.14 8.38
CA LEU A 166 0.81 11.83 7.66
C LEU A 166 0.48 13.21 8.27
N GLN A 167 0.32 13.27 9.59
CA GLN A 167 -0.04 14.51 10.27
C GLN A 167 1.11 15.54 10.25
N PRO A 168 2.36 15.16 10.60
CA PRO A 168 3.51 16.07 10.46
C PRO A 168 3.65 16.68 9.07
N VAL A 169 3.48 15.89 8.00
CA VAL A 169 3.58 16.39 6.62
C VAL A 169 2.43 17.34 6.28
N ALA A 170 1.20 17.01 6.68
CA ALA A 170 0.07 17.89 6.48
C ALA A 170 0.26 19.25 7.18
N ASP A 171 0.86 19.26 8.37
CA ASP A 171 1.16 20.47 9.13
C ASP A 171 2.32 21.27 8.49
N ASP A 172 3.37 20.59 8.03
CA ASP A 172 4.49 21.21 7.31
C ASP A 172 4.04 21.88 6.00
N LEU A 173 3.14 21.26 5.24
CA LEU A 173 2.57 21.85 4.03
C LEU A 173 1.75 23.11 4.31
N VAL A 174 0.99 23.14 5.41
CA VAL A 174 0.26 24.34 5.86
C VAL A 174 1.24 25.41 6.31
N GLN A 175 2.28 25.05 7.06
CA GLN A 175 3.31 25.98 7.54
C GLN A 175 4.07 26.64 6.38
N LYS A 176 4.33 25.89 5.30
CA LYS A 176 4.96 26.40 4.07
C LYS A 176 4.02 27.22 3.19
N GLY A 177 2.73 27.35 3.56
CA GLY A 177 1.72 28.05 2.78
C GLY A 177 1.33 27.33 1.49
N LEU A 178 1.67 26.05 1.37
CA LEU A 178 1.36 25.22 0.20
C LEU A 178 -0.03 24.58 0.33
N ALA A 179 -0.44 24.22 1.55
CA ALA A 179 -1.77 23.73 1.86
C ALA A 179 -2.63 24.81 2.52
N VAL A 180 -3.89 24.90 2.11
CA VAL A 180 -4.91 25.81 2.67
C VAL A 180 -6.13 25.02 3.15
N GLU A 181 -6.89 25.57 4.09
CA GLU A 181 -8.18 24.96 4.46
C GLU A 181 -9.26 25.32 3.44
N ASP A 182 -9.94 24.30 2.93
CA ASP A 182 -11.09 24.40 2.01
C ASP A 182 -12.13 23.34 2.39
N ASP A 183 -13.36 23.77 2.69
CA ASP A 183 -14.49 22.92 3.14
C ASP A 183 -14.14 21.90 4.25
N GLY A 184 -13.35 22.33 5.24
CA GLY A 184 -12.94 21.49 6.38
C GLY A 184 -11.84 20.46 6.05
N ALA A 185 -11.20 20.57 4.88
CA ALA A 185 -10.06 19.76 4.47
C ALA A 185 -8.82 20.63 4.25
N LYS A 186 -7.62 20.07 4.45
CA LYS A 186 -6.36 20.72 4.04
C LYS A 186 -6.07 20.38 2.60
N VAL A 187 -5.87 21.38 1.76
CA VAL A 187 -5.86 21.25 0.31
C VAL A 187 -4.67 21.95 -0.34
N VAL A 188 -3.95 21.27 -1.22
CA VAL A 188 -2.87 21.87 -2.06
C VAL A 188 -3.39 22.05 -3.48
N PHE A 189 -3.32 23.27 -4.00
CA PHE A 189 -3.65 23.59 -5.38
C PHE A 189 -2.37 23.58 -6.23
N LEU A 190 -2.40 22.86 -7.35
CA LEU A 190 -1.28 22.77 -8.29
C LEU A 190 -1.70 23.38 -9.62
N ASP A 191 -1.06 24.48 -10.02
CA ASP A 191 -1.42 25.24 -11.22
C ASP A 191 -1.05 24.51 -12.52
N GLU A 192 -0.05 23.62 -12.47
CA GLU A 192 0.45 22.82 -13.58
C GLU A 192 -0.58 21.79 -14.06
N PHE A 193 -1.49 21.40 -13.19
CA PHE A 193 -2.58 20.51 -13.51
C PHE A 193 -3.86 21.35 -13.58
N LYS A 194 -4.71 21.15 -14.59
CA LYS A 194 -6.01 21.83 -14.71
C LYS A 194 -7.09 20.80 -14.94
N THR A 195 -8.19 20.86 -14.19
CA THR A 195 -9.33 19.98 -14.46
C THR A 195 -10.19 20.54 -15.60
N LYS A 196 -11.11 19.72 -16.14
CA LYS A 196 -12.03 20.14 -17.22
C LYS A 196 -13.04 21.21 -16.79
N ARG A 197 -13.26 21.37 -15.48
CA ARG A 197 -13.90 22.56 -14.90
C ARG A 197 -12.78 23.51 -14.54
N ALA A 198 -12.94 24.81 -14.73
CA ALA A 198 -11.88 25.82 -14.61
C ALA A 198 -11.23 25.97 -13.21
N ASN A 199 -11.29 24.95 -12.35
CA ASN A 199 -10.60 24.89 -11.08
C ASN A 199 -9.34 24.00 -11.20
N PRO A 200 -8.21 24.42 -10.61
CA PRO A 200 -7.05 23.54 -10.49
C PRO A 200 -7.45 22.27 -9.71
N PRO A 201 -6.95 21.07 -10.10
CA PRO A 201 -7.07 19.88 -9.30
C PRO A 201 -6.35 20.14 -7.98
N HIS A 202 -6.90 19.54 -6.95
CA HIS A 202 -6.52 19.86 -5.60
C HIS A 202 -6.29 18.57 -4.82
N LEU A 203 -5.20 18.54 -4.08
CA LEU A 203 -4.82 17.42 -3.25
C LEU A 203 -5.45 17.62 -1.87
N SER A 204 -6.37 16.76 -1.44
CA SER A 204 -7.12 16.96 -0.19
C SER A 204 -6.75 15.93 0.89
N CYS A 205 -6.45 16.41 2.10
CA CYS A 205 -6.50 15.66 3.36
C CYS A 205 -7.80 16.03 4.08
N LYS A 206 -8.76 15.09 4.20
CA LYS A 206 -9.94 15.31 5.05
C LYS A 206 -9.58 14.96 6.49
N ASN A 207 -9.95 15.85 7.41
CA ASN A 207 -9.66 15.72 8.83
C ASN A 207 -10.26 14.41 9.40
N LYS A 208 -9.39 13.63 10.05
CA LYS A 208 -9.62 12.35 10.73
C LYS A 208 -10.01 11.21 9.77
N ALA A 209 -9.13 10.22 9.64
CA ALA A 209 -9.35 8.88 9.07
C ALA A 209 -9.10 8.63 7.57
N ALA A 210 -8.89 9.64 6.71
CA ALA A 210 -8.68 9.40 5.28
C ALA A 210 -7.51 10.19 4.69
N ALA A 211 -6.30 9.60 4.74
CA ALA A 211 -5.26 9.97 3.80
C ALA A 211 -5.73 9.56 2.39
N SER A 212 -5.79 10.52 1.47
CA SER A 212 -6.06 10.23 0.06
C SER A 212 -4.87 9.49 -0.56
N PHE A 213 -5.15 8.61 -1.53
CA PHE A 213 -4.19 7.75 -2.26
C PHE A 213 -2.93 8.46 -2.79
N MET A 214 -2.93 9.79 -2.86
CA MET A 214 -1.82 10.61 -3.36
C MET A 214 -0.88 11.18 -2.28
N LEU A 215 -1.18 11.05 -0.99
CA LEU A 215 -0.25 11.44 0.08
C LEU A 215 0.95 10.49 0.22
N PRO A 216 0.79 9.15 0.17
CA PRO A 216 1.93 8.22 0.19
C PRO A 216 2.91 8.43 -0.99
N PRO A 217 2.46 8.73 -2.22
CA PRO A 217 3.35 9.14 -3.31
C PRO A 217 4.13 10.45 -3.07
N ILE A 218 3.52 11.47 -2.45
CA ILE A 218 4.19 12.76 -2.17
C ILE A 218 5.31 12.59 -1.15
N TRP A 219 5.10 11.75 -0.13
CA TRP A 219 6.14 11.34 0.81
C TRP A 219 7.39 10.79 0.11
N ARG A 220 7.20 9.96 -0.93
CA ARG A 220 8.27 9.32 -1.69
C ARG A 220 9.18 10.31 -2.42
N ALA A 221 8.65 11.45 -2.86
CA ALA A 221 9.44 12.49 -3.52
C ALA A 221 10.30 13.31 -2.54
N CYS A 222 9.83 13.50 -1.30
CA CYS A 222 10.52 14.29 -0.28
C CYS A 222 11.57 13.49 0.50
N ALA A 223 11.39 12.18 0.72
CA ALA A 223 12.38 11.35 1.43
C ALA A 223 13.65 11.05 0.60
N THR A 224 13.65 11.36 -0.69
CA THR A 224 14.79 11.18 -1.62
C THR A 224 15.44 12.50 -2.05
N ALA A 225 15.13 13.62 -1.40
CA ALA A 225 15.70 14.94 -1.67
C ALA A 225 16.58 15.42 -0.51
#